data_AF-A0A538L7W8-F1
#
_entry.id   AF-A0A538L7W8-F1
#
_cell.length_a   1.000
_cell.length_b   1.000
_cell.length_c   1.000
_cell.angle_alpha   90.00
_cell.angle_beta   90.00
_cell.angle_gamma   90.00
#
_symmetry.space_group_name_H-M   'P 1'
#
loop_
_entity.id
_entity.type
_entity.pdbx_description
1 polymer ?
#
loop_
_entity_poly.entity_id
_entity_poly.type
_entity_poly.pdbx_seq_one_letter_code
_entity_poly.pdbx_strand_id
1 'polypeptide(L)'
;MDKFDRNGGKVMRRTLLPLAIVTVLAGVAAATGLAAGSTQITQFSFTTPRHQLCGIWGTAVVHGTSVFRDTGNGTYFMSGTFFGVFTADNGKTTTLVGAGPVKQTSPAVIDEQAGTVTITTTYGGLFEKFSITGGPTLSVDAGAATFVDVFEYTGNPNNPVGDQISDTLSGLDGPHPDLLSGGCEVLVPYLQGP
;
A
#
# COMPACT_ATOMS: atom_id res chain seq x y z
N MET A 1 49.81 58.39 -22.06
CA MET A 1 50.25 58.83 -20.72
C MET A 1 49.02 58.86 -19.85
N ASP A 2 48.86 57.91 -18.95
CA ASP A 2 48.30 58.19 -17.64
C ASP A 2 48.66 57.04 -16.69
N LYS A 3 49.14 57.44 -15.52
CA LYS A 3 49.75 56.61 -14.50
C LYS A 3 48.95 56.89 -13.24
N PHE A 4 48.26 55.89 -12.70
CA PHE A 4 47.92 55.91 -11.28
C PHE A 4 48.11 54.52 -10.68
N ASP A 5 49.12 54.49 -9.82
CA ASP A 5 49.52 53.43 -8.90
C ASP A 5 48.53 53.39 -7.73
N ARG A 6 48.22 52.19 -7.20
CA ARG A 6 48.25 51.89 -5.76
C ARG A 6 47.79 50.46 -5.43
N ASN A 7 48.66 49.81 -4.66
CA ASN A 7 48.41 48.82 -3.59
C ASN A 7 47.68 47.53 -3.98
N GLY A 8 48.20 46.34 -3.67
CA GLY A 8 49.10 45.99 -2.57
C GLY A 8 48.47 44.80 -1.86
N GLY A 9 49.06 43.61 -2.04
CA GLY A 9 48.55 42.39 -1.42
C GLY A 9 49.42 41.20 -1.78
N LYS A 10 50.44 40.95 -0.95
CA LYS A 10 51.40 39.85 -1.03
C LYS A 10 50.70 38.49 -1.20
N VAL A 11 51.08 37.72 -2.23
CA VAL A 11 50.95 36.26 -2.21
C VAL A 11 52.32 35.66 -2.47
N MET A 12 53.03 35.36 -1.38
CA MET A 12 54.32 34.68 -1.42
C MET A 12 54.08 33.17 -1.42
N ARG A 13 54.11 32.61 -2.63
CA ARG A 13 55.03 31.56 -3.11
C ARG A 13 55.47 30.45 -2.13
N ARG A 14 55.55 29.24 -2.73
CA ARG A 14 56.42 28.07 -2.41
C ARG A 14 55.79 27.07 -1.41
N THR A 15 55.83 25.74 -1.58
CA THR A 15 56.69 24.86 -2.39
C THR A 15 56.25 23.39 -2.22
N LEU A 16 56.47 22.57 -3.27
CA LEU A 16 56.96 21.17 -3.29
C LEU A 16 56.05 19.97 -2.88
N LEU A 17 55.80 19.13 -3.90
CA LEU A 17 55.50 17.67 -3.94
C LEU A 17 56.53 16.82 -3.16
N PRO A 18 56.23 15.58 -2.67
CA PRO A 18 56.22 14.36 -3.51
C PRO A 18 55.32 13.16 -3.11
N LEU A 19 55.25 12.19 -4.04
CA LEU A 19 54.75 10.79 -4.00
C LEU A 19 54.94 10.01 -2.68
N ALA A 20 53.97 9.16 -2.32
CA ALA A 20 54.19 7.76 -1.90
C ALA A 20 52.89 6.92 -1.92
N ILE A 21 53.02 5.68 -2.39
CA ILE A 21 52.00 4.63 -2.65
C ILE A 21 51.75 3.81 -1.37
N VAL A 22 50.48 3.49 -1.06
CA VAL A 22 50.12 2.21 -0.41
C VAL A 22 48.77 1.73 -0.96
N THR A 23 48.81 0.68 -1.78
CA THR A 23 47.69 -0.22 -2.05
C THR A 23 47.35 -1.03 -0.80
N VAL A 24 46.11 -0.93 -0.32
CA VAL A 24 45.46 -2.02 0.42
C VAL A 24 44.16 -2.34 -0.29
N LEU A 25 44.25 -3.35 -1.15
CA LEU A 25 43.11 -4.16 -1.56
C LEU A 25 42.77 -5.05 -0.36
N ALA A 26 41.83 -4.63 0.47
CA ALA A 26 41.19 -5.50 1.46
C ALA A 26 39.70 -5.44 1.18
N GLY A 27 39.15 -6.61 0.83
CA GLY A 27 37.83 -6.77 0.25
C GLY A 27 36.76 -5.95 0.96
N VAL A 28 36.11 -5.06 0.21
CA VAL A 28 34.70 -4.83 0.44
C VAL A 28 34.07 -6.18 0.12
N ALA A 29 33.95 -7.03 1.15
CA ALA A 29 32.84 -7.96 1.17
C ALA A 29 31.64 -7.06 0.87
N ALA A 30 31.08 -7.20 -0.33
CA ALA A 30 29.72 -6.78 -0.54
C ALA A 30 28.97 -7.49 0.57
N ALA A 31 28.68 -6.77 1.64
CA ALA A 31 27.52 -7.10 2.42
C ALA A 31 26.39 -6.94 1.40
N THR A 32 26.10 -8.02 0.69
CA THR A 32 24.72 -8.34 0.33
C THR A 32 24.03 -8.54 1.67
N GLY A 33 23.88 -7.45 2.43
CA GLY A 33 22.86 -7.33 3.41
C GLY A 33 21.61 -7.45 2.57
N LEU A 34 21.08 -8.67 2.48
CA LEU A 34 19.66 -8.88 2.31
C LEU A 34 19.03 -7.90 3.28
N ALA A 35 18.50 -6.79 2.77
CA ALA A 35 17.79 -5.84 3.58
C ALA A 35 16.74 -6.68 4.30
N ALA A 36 16.90 -6.86 5.62
CA ALA A 36 15.95 -7.60 6.40
C ALA A 36 14.63 -6.86 6.22
N GLY A 37 13.67 -7.52 5.57
CA GLY A 37 12.38 -6.95 5.24
C GLY A 37 11.80 -6.18 6.43
N SER A 38 11.51 -4.90 6.25
CA SER A 38 11.00 -4.08 7.35
C SER A 38 9.60 -4.53 7.73
N THR A 39 9.28 -4.59 9.03
CA THR A 39 7.92 -4.86 9.51
C THR A 39 7.41 -3.62 10.22
N GLN A 40 6.24 -3.15 9.81
CA GLN A 40 5.53 -2.02 10.42
C GLN A 40 4.19 -2.52 10.94
N ILE A 41 3.85 -2.11 12.15
CA ILE A 41 2.55 -2.42 12.76
C ILE A 41 1.87 -1.08 13.03
N THR A 42 0.65 -0.92 12.54
CA THR A 42 -0.13 0.30 12.70
C THR A 42 -1.46 -0.06 13.32
N GLN A 43 -1.80 0.61 14.42
CA GLN A 43 -3.14 0.62 14.96
C GLN A 43 -3.81 1.90 14.49
N PHE A 44 -5.07 1.80 14.05
CA PHE A 44 -5.82 2.94 13.58
C PHE A 44 -7.22 2.95 14.14
N SER A 45 -7.73 4.16 14.30
CA SER A 45 -9.08 4.44 14.77
C SER A 45 -9.49 5.77 14.16
N PHE A 46 -10.56 5.78 13.38
CA PHE A 46 -11.06 7.01 12.78
C PHE A 46 -12.57 6.96 12.60
N THR A 47 -13.15 8.14 12.47
CA THR A 47 -14.53 8.33 12.07
C THR A 47 -14.53 8.98 10.70
N THR A 48 -15.28 8.39 9.77
CA THR A 48 -15.44 8.97 8.44
C THR A 48 -16.30 10.24 8.52
N PRO A 49 -16.07 11.24 7.67
CA PRO A 49 -17.10 12.21 7.32
C PRO A 49 -18.36 11.51 6.80
N ARG A 50 -19.47 12.26 6.72
CA ARG A 50 -20.71 11.76 6.12
C ARG A 50 -20.46 11.34 4.67
N HIS A 51 -20.78 10.10 4.33
CA HIS A 51 -20.54 9.49 3.02
C HIS A 51 -21.68 8.53 2.66
N GLN A 52 -21.64 8.00 1.44
CA GLN A 52 -22.59 6.99 0.97
C GLN A 52 -21.98 5.60 1.01
N LEU A 53 -22.71 4.65 1.61
CA LEU A 53 -22.48 3.22 1.48
C LEU A 53 -23.66 2.61 0.72
N CYS A 54 -23.43 2.03 -0.45
CA CYS A 54 -24.50 1.48 -1.30
C CYS A 54 -25.67 2.48 -1.55
N GLY A 55 -25.34 3.76 -1.77
CA GLY A 55 -26.32 4.83 -1.96
C GLY A 55 -27.01 5.33 -0.68
N ILE A 56 -26.63 4.82 0.50
CA ILE A 56 -27.21 5.17 1.80
C ILE A 56 -26.28 6.12 2.53
N TRP A 57 -26.79 7.28 2.91
CA TRP A 57 -26.02 8.27 3.67
C TRP A 57 -25.85 7.87 5.13
N GLY A 58 -24.64 8.07 5.65
CA GLY A 58 -24.33 7.84 7.05
C GLY A 58 -22.88 8.17 7.40
N THR A 59 -22.44 7.69 8.55
CA THR A 59 -21.06 7.76 9.02
C THR A 59 -20.58 6.40 9.48
N ALA A 60 -19.26 6.18 9.49
CA ALA A 60 -18.66 4.96 10.00
C ALA A 60 -17.59 5.29 11.04
N VAL A 61 -17.51 4.45 12.06
CA VAL A 61 -16.36 4.39 12.96
C VAL A 61 -15.60 3.12 12.64
N VAL A 62 -14.30 3.24 12.36
CA VAL A 62 -13.46 2.12 11.94
C VAL A 62 -12.27 2.02 12.89
N HIS A 63 -12.00 0.81 13.34
CA HIS A 63 -10.84 0.44 14.13
C HIS A 63 -10.11 -0.71 13.46
N GLY A 64 -8.80 -0.77 13.64
CA GLY A 64 -8.07 -1.91 13.16
C GLY A 64 -6.59 -1.92 13.51
N THR A 65 -5.96 -2.99 13.09
CA THR A 65 -4.52 -3.15 13.09
C THR A 65 -4.10 -3.64 11.71
N SER A 66 -3.08 -3.03 11.15
CA SER A 66 -2.38 -3.51 9.97
C SER A 66 -0.94 -3.86 10.33
N VAL A 67 -0.43 -4.87 9.67
CA VAL A 67 0.96 -5.29 9.66
C VAL A 67 1.40 -5.23 8.21
N PHE A 68 2.34 -4.37 7.89
CA PHE A 68 3.00 -4.35 6.59
C PHE A 68 4.40 -4.93 6.76
N ARG A 69 4.77 -5.84 5.87
CA ARG A 69 6.11 -6.40 5.79
C ARG A 69 6.61 -6.30 4.35
N ASP A 70 7.68 -5.54 4.17
CA ASP A 70 8.53 -5.70 2.99
C ASP A 70 9.22 -7.07 3.11
N THR A 71 9.24 -7.86 2.05
CA THR A 71 9.86 -9.20 2.08
C THR A 71 11.32 -9.19 1.62
N GLY A 72 11.84 -8.05 1.16
CA GLY A 72 13.21 -7.88 0.68
C GLY A 72 13.46 -8.40 -0.73
N ASN A 73 12.45 -8.93 -1.42
CA ASN A 73 12.55 -9.45 -2.79
C ASN A 73 11.73 -8.66 -3.81
N GLY A 74 11.31 -7.42 -3.47
CA GLY A 74 10.43 -6.62 -4.32
C GLY A 74 8.95 -6.98 -4.22
N THR A 75 8.56 -7.78 -3.22
CA THR A 75 7.16 -8.04 -2.86
C THR A 75 6.85 -7.61 -1.44
N TYR A 76 5.56 -7.48 -1.13
CA TYR A 76 5.09 -7.22 0.23
C TYR A 76 4.15 -8.31 0.75
N PHE A 77 4.07 -8.37 2.07
CA PHE A 77 3.03 -9.07 2.82
C PHE A 77 2.30 -8.03 3.67
N MET A 78 0.98 -7.98 3.59
CA MET A 78 0.15 -7.30 4.57
C MET A 78 -0.69 -8.30 5.32
N SER A 79 -1.04 -8.00 6.55
CA SER A 79 -2.09 -8.70 7.27
C SER A 79 -2.72 -7.76 8.26
N GLY A 80 -3.97 -7.96 8.59
CA GLY A 80 -4.61 -7.11 9.58
C GLY A 80 -5.96 -7.62 10.01
N THR A 81 -6.57 -6.84 10.88
CA THR A 81 -7.98 -6.95 11.21
C THR A 81 -8.53 -5.54 11.25
N PHE A 82 -9.68 -5.33 10.62
CA PHE A 82 -10.45 -4.12 10.76
C PHE A 82 -11.90 -4.45 11.11
N PHE A 83 -12.49 -3.54 11.87
CA PHE A 83 -13.87 -3.59 12.33
C PHE A 83 -14.44 -2.19 12.14
N GLY A 84 -15.52 -2.10 11.36
CA GLY A 84 -16.24 -0.87 11.10
C GLY A 84 -17.69 -0.99 11.53
N VAL A 85 -18.26 0.06 12.12
CA VAL A 85 -19.70 0.21 12.29
C VAL A 85 -20.16 1.39 11.45
N PHE A 86 -20.95 1.13 10.43
CA PHE A 86 -21.65 2.15 9.67
C PHE A 86 -23.01 2.42 10.29
N THR A 87 -23.34 3.69 10.51
CA THR A 87 -24.63 4.18 11.00
C THR A 87 -25.27 5.02 9.91
N ALA A 88 -26.37 4.53 9.35
CA ALA A 88 -27.17 5.27 8.39
C ALA A 88 -27.88 6.46 9.06
N ASP A 89 -28.24 7.48 8.29
CA ASP A 89 -28.95 8.67 8.79
C ASP A 89 -30.31 8.34 9.45
N ASN A 90 -30.91 7.18 9.12
CA ASN A 90 -32.12 6.68 9.76
C ASN A 90 -31.87 5.92 11.09
N GLY A 91 -30.61 5.87 11.55
CA GLY A 91 -30.19 5.23 12.80
C GLY A 91 -29.93 3.73 12.73
N LYS A 92 -30.14 3.08 11.58
CA LYS A 92 -29.79 1.65 11.39
C LYS A 92 -28.29 1.47 11.27
N THR A 93 -27.79 0.34 11.74
CA THR A 93 -26.35 0.09 11.83
C THR A 93 -25.95 -1.27 11.26
N THR A 94 -24.88 -1.27 10.47
CA THR A 94 -24.24 -2.50 10.00
C THR A 94 -22.79 -2.53 10.46
N THR A 95 -22.29 -3.73 10.69
CA THR A 95 -20.91 -3.99 11.06
C THR A 95 -20.21 -4.67 9.90
N LEU A 96 -19.06 -4.12 9.52
CA LEU A 96 -18.13 -4.70 8.57
C LEU A 96 -16.89 -5.20 9.32
N VAL A 97 -16.50 -6.45 9.07
CA VAL A 97 -15.24 -7.02 9.60
C VAL A 97 -14.45 -7.60 8.46
N GLY A 98 -13.16 -7.28 8.39
CA GLY A 98 -12.22 -7.98 7.51
C GLY A 98 -10.96 -8.35 8.29
N ALA A 99 -10.41 -9.51 7.97
CA ALA A 99 -9.22 -10.02 8.59
C ALA A 99 -8.50 -11.01 7.69
N GLY A 100 -7.21 -10.82 7.47
CA GLY A 100 -6.44 -11.82 6.76
C GLY A 100 -5.19 -11.28 6.07
N PRO A 101 -4.39 -12.19 5.50
CA PRO A 101 -3.19 -11.82 4.77
C PRO A 101 -3.51 -11.34 3.36
N VAL A 102 -2.69 -10.41 2.89
CA VAL A 102 -2.59 -9.96 1.51
C VAL A 102 -1.15 -10.17 1.09
N LYS A 103 -0.93 -10.90 0.01
CA LYS A 103 0.41 -11.27 -0.46
C LYS A 103 0.58 -10.82 -1.89
N GLN A 104 1.63 -10.06 -2.15
CA GLN A 104 2.07 -9.89 -3.53
C GLN A 104 2.79 -11.18 -3.97
N THR A 105 2.27 -11.80 -5.03
CA THR A 105 2.67 -13.16 -5.45
C THR A 105 4.02 -13.16 -6.18
N SER A 106 4.35 -12.04 -6.83
CA SER A 106 5.60 -11.83 -7.55
C SER A 106 5.99 -10.35 -7.56
N PRO A 107 7.26 -9.99 -7.76
CA PRO A 107 7.67 -8.60 -7.92
C PRO A 107 6.85 -7.90 -9.00
N ALA A 108 6.66 -6.58 -8.85
CA ALA A 108 5.90 -5.81 -9.82
C ALA A 108 6.55 -5.91 -11.21
N VAL A 109 5.74 -6.11 -12.25
CA VAL A 109 6.22 -6.18 -13.63
C VAL A 109 6.06 -4.81 -14.26
N ILE A 110 7.17 -4.18 -14.63
CA ILE A 110 7.17 -2.87 -15.29
C ILE A 110 7.26 -3.11 -16.81
N ASP A 111 6.30 -2.58 -17.54
CA ASP A 111 6.35 -2.46 -18.99
C ASP A 111 6.49 -0.99 -19.37
N GLU A 112 7.74 -0.56 -19.61
CA GLU A 112 8.05 0.83 -19.95
C GLU A 112 7.51 1.24 -21.32
N GLN A 113 7.30 0.29 -22.25
CA GLN A 113 6.76 0.58 -23.58
C GLN A 113 5.24 0.80 -23.52
N ALA A 114 4.55 -0.02 -22.74
CA ALA A 114 3.13 0.16 -22.47
C ALA A 114 2.86 1.27 -21.45
N GLY A 115 3.88 1.70 -20.69
CA GLY A 115 3.73 2.68 -19.61
C GLY A 115 2.92 2.14 -18.44
N THR A 116 3.10 0.86 -18.09
CA THR A 116 2.30 0.20 -17.05
C THR A 116 3.13 -0.56 -16.01
N VAL A 117 2.53 -0.76 -14.84
CA VAL A 117 3.02 -1.64 -13.77
C VAL A 117 1.94 -2.66 -13.45
N THR A 118 2.27 -3.94 -13.51
CA THR A 118 1.36 -5.03 -13.12
C THR A 118 1.74 -5.58 -11.75
N ILE A 119 0.76 -5.70 -10.86
CA ILE A 119 0.91 -6.26 -9.52
C ILE A 119 -0.11 -7.39 -9.35
N THR A 120 0.36 -8.57 -8.96
CA THR A 120 -0.53 -9.70 -8.64
C THR A 120 -0.60 -9.90 -7.14
N THR A 121 -1.80 -9.76 -6.59
CA THR A 121 -2.02 -9.78 -5.14
C THR A 121 -3.04 -10.86 -4.80
N THR A 122 -2.68 -11.76 -3.89
CA THR A 122 -3.60 -12.75 -3.32
C THR A 122 -4.03 -12.31 -1.92
N TYR A 123 -5.31 -12.07 -1.77
CA TYR A 123 -6.00 -11.91 -0.51
C TYR A 123 -6.37 -13.30 0.02
N GLY A 124 -6.33 -13.47 1.33
CA GLY A 124 -6.79 -14.67 2.00
C GLY A 124 -7.50 -14.33 3.30
N GLY A 125 -8.18 -15.32 3.87
CA GLY A 125 -8.87 -15.18 5.15
C GLY A 125 -10.29 -14.66 4.98
N LEU A 126 -10.68 -13.71 5.80
CA LEU A 126 -11.97 -13.02 5.76
C LEU A 126 -11.79 -11.69 5.02
N PHE A 127 -12.10 -11.65 3.73
CA PHE A 127 -12.01 -10.42 2.96
C PHE A 127 -12.98 -9.38 3.53
N GLU A 128 -14.25 -9.77 3.65
CA GLU A 128 -15.26 -8.98 4.33
C GLU A 128 -16.37 -9.85 4.95
N LYS A 129 -17.00 -9.30 5.98
CA LYS A 129 -18.21 -9.84 6.60
C LYS A 129 -19.11 -8.70 7.00
N PHE A 130 -20.30 -8.67 6.41
CA PHE A 130 -21.37 -7.79 6.83
C PHE A 130 -22.26 -8.46 7.87
N SER A 131 -22.65 -7.72 8.89
CA SER A 131 -23.56 -8.19 9.93
C SER A 131 -24.44 -7.06 10.41
N ILE A 132 -25.66 -7.39 10.84
CA ILE A 132 -26.44 -6.47 11.66
C ILE A 132 -25.61 -6.17 12.92
N THR A 133 -25.45 -4.90 13.30
CA THR A 133 -24.62 -4.57 14.47
C THR A 133 -25.19 -5.23 15.74
N GLY A 134 -24.40 -6.09 16.37
CA GLY A 134 -24.84 -6.90 17.53
C GLY A 134 -25.81 -8.03 17.18
N GLY A 135 -26.01 -8.33 15.90
CA GLY A 135 -26.97 -9.30 15.39
C GLY A 135 -26.36 -10.33 14.42
N PRO A 136 -27.20 -10.97 13.58
CA PRO A 136 -26.74 -12.02 12.66
C PRO A 136 -25.88 -11.47 11.51
N THR A 137 -25.10 -12.38 10.93
CA THR A 137 -24.33 -12.14 9.71
C THR A 137 -25.24 -12.09 8.49
N LEU A 138 -25.00 -11.10 7.63
CA LEU A 138 -25.72 -10.86 6.37
C LEU A 138 -25.01 -11.54 5.20
N SER A 139 -23.69 -11.36 5.11
CA SER A 139 -22.85 -11.95 4.07
C SER A 139 -21.42 -12.14 4.56
N VAL A 140 -20.69 -13.05 3.91
CA VAL A 140 -19.32 -13.43 4.24
C VAL A 140 -18.56 -13.71 2.95
N ASP A 141 -17.53 -12.92 2.71
CA ASP A 141 -16.50 -13.16 1.73
C ASP A 141 -15.26 -13.71 2.43
N ALA A 142 -15.03 -15.00 2.24
CA ALA A 142 -13.96 -15.73 2.88
C ALA A 142 -13.31 -16.73 1.94
N GLY A 143 -12.00 -16.88 2.09
CA GLY A 143 -11.16 -17.72 1.25
C GLY A 143 -10.14 -16.89 0.50
N ALA A 144 -9.59 -17.44 -0.57
CA ALA A 144 -8.54 -16.77 -1.34
C ALA A 144 -9.11 -16.07 -2.56
N ALA A 145 -8.68 -14.84 -2.83
CA ALA A 145 -8.99 -14.11 -4.04
C ALA A 145 -7.70 -13.51 -4.60
N THR A 146 -7.39 -13.76 -5.87
CA THR A 146 -6.18 -13.25 -6.53
C THR A 146 -6.55 -12.23 -7.60
N PHE A 147 -6.02 -11.02 -7.44
CA PHE A 147 -6.23 -9.91 -8.35
C PHE A 147 -4.95 -9.64 -9.15
N VAL A 148 -5.13 -9.25 -10.40
CA VAL A 148 -4.08 -8.74 -11.28
C VAL A 148 -4.43 -7.29 -11.56
N ASP A 149 -3.77 -6.41 -10.81
CA ASP A 149 -3.94 -4.97 -10.92
C ASP A 149 -2.93 -4.41 -11.93
N VAL A 150 -3.41 -3.54 -12.81
CA VAL A 150 -2.59 -2.78 -13.74
C VAL A 150 -2.68 -1.32 -13.39
N PHE A 151 -1.54 -0.69 -13.23
CA PHE A 151 -1.38 0.72 -12.90
C PHE A 151 -0.57 1.44 -14.00
N GLU A 152 -0.69 2.76 -14.05
CA GLU A 152 0.23 3.61 -14.80
C GLU A 152 1.65 3.49 -14.26
N TYR A 153 2.64 3.45 -15.15
CA TYR A 153 4.04 3.57 -14.79
C TYR A 153 4.46 5.05 -14.75
N THR A 154 4.90 5.51 -13.58
CA THR A 154 5.28 6.91 -13.36
C THR A 154 6.62 7.31 -13.98
N GLY A 155 7.41 6.35 -14.47
CA GLY A 155 8.80 6.56 -14.88
C GLY A 155 9.80 6.67 -13.73
N ASN A 156 9.35 6.55 -12.47
CA ASN A 156 10.23 6.57 -11.30
C ASN A 156 10.46 5.13 -10.77
N PRO A 157 11.66 4.55 -10.92
CA PRO A 157 11.91 3.17 -10.48
C PRO A 157 11.81 2.97 -8.96
N ASN A 158 11.92 4.03 -8.16
CA ASN A 158 11.75 3.95 -6.70
C ASN A 158 10.28 4.10 -6.26
N ASN A 159 9.42 4.62 -7.13
CA ASN A 159 7.98 4.74 -6.90
C ASN A 159 7.23 4.55 -8.22
N PRO A 160 7.23 3.32 -8.77
CA PRO A 160 6.85 3.09 -10.16
C PRO A 160 5.33 3.14 -10.39
N VAL A 161 4.52 3.01 -9.33
CA VAL A 161 3.07 2.85 -9.41
C VAL A 161 2.36 4.21 -9.39
N GLY A 162 1.56 4.48 -10.42
CA GLY A 162 0.66 5.63 -10.54
C GLY A 162 -0.81 5.24 -10.35
N ASP A 163 -1.69 5.84 -11.15
CA ASP A 163 -3.13 5.60 -11.08
C ASP A 163 -3.50 4.18 -11.52
N GLN A 164 -4.55 3.60 -10.92
CA GLN A 164 -5.04 2.27 -11.30
C GLN A 164 -5.77 2.35 -12.64
N ILE A 165 -5.35 1.53 -13.60
CA ILE A 165 -5.92 1.41 -14.94
C ILE A 165 -6.99 0.32 -14.98
N SER A 166 -6.70 -0.83 -14.39
CA SER A 166 -7.62 -1.96 -14.34
C SER A 166 -7.35 -2.87 -13.15
N ASP A 167 -8.39 -3.59 -12.76
CA ASP A 167 -8.33 -4.71 -11.83
C ASP A 167 -9.01 -5.92 -12.47
N THR A 168 -8.44 -7.11 -12.29
CA THR A 168 -8.98 -8.36 -12.82
C THR A 168 -8.82 -9.49 -11.82
N LEU A 169 -9.95 -10.14 -11.51
CA LEU A 169 -9.95 -11.34 -10.71
C LEU A 169 -9.40 -12.53 -11.52
N SER A 170 -8.30 -13.11 -11.06
CA SER A 170 -7.58 -14.21 -11.71
C SER A 170 -7.73 -15.56 -11.00
N GLY A 171 -8.14 -15.56 -9.73
CA GLY A 171 -8.41 -16.76 -8.95
C GLY A 171 -9.35 -16.48 -7.79
N LEU A 172 -10.25 -17.41 -7.51
CA LEU A 172 -11.28 -17.26 -6.49
C LEU A 172 -11.60 -18.61 -5.84
N ASP A 173 -11.30 -18.74 -4.55
CA ASP A 173 -11.54 -19.94 -3.75
C ASP A 173 -12.31 -19.58 -2.49
N GLY A 174 -13.42 -20.29 -2.22
CA GLY A 174 -14.29 -20.04 -1.07
C GLY A 174 -15.53 -19.21 -1.42
N PRO A 175 -16.42 -18.93 -0.45
CA PRO A 175 -17.55 -18.05 -0.66
C PRO A 175 -17.09 -16.60 -0.85
N HIS A 176 -17.45 -15.98 -1.96
CA HIS A 176 -17.24 -14.55 -2.22
C HIS A 176 -18.47 -13.89 -2.85
N PRO A 177 -19.66 -14.00 -2.23
CA PRO A 177 -20.87 -13.36 -2.75
C PRO A 177 -20.70 -11.84 -2.97
N ASP A 178 -19.99 -11.14 -2.09
CA ASP A 178 -19.90 -9.68 -2.11
C ASP A 178 -18.93 -9.19 -3.19
N LEU A 179 -17.78 -9.84 -3.39
CA LEU A 179 -16.86 -9.57 -4.52
C LEU A 179 -17.51 -9.81 -5.88
N LEU A 180 -18.47 -10.74 -5.95
CA LEU A 180 -19.15 -11.09 -7.21
C LEU A 180 -20.37 -10.22 -7.51
N SER A 181 -20.98 -9.58 -6.50
CA SER A 181 -22.24 -8.84 -6.64
C SER A 181 -22.19 -7.38 -6.18
N GLY A 182 -21.17 -7.02 -5.40
CA GLY A 182 -20.95 -5.71 -4.80
C GLY A 182 -21.44 -5.59 -3.35
N GLY A 183 -22.03 -6.63 -2.75
CA GLY A 183 -22.47 -6.68 -1.34
C GLY A 183 -23.68 -5.79 -1.00
N CYS A 184 -24.09 -4.92 -1.93
CA CYS A 184 -25.16 -3.97 -1.71
C CYS A 184 -26.55 -4.63 -1.70
N GLU A 185 -26.71 -5.79 -2.32
CA GLU A 185 -27.94 -6.59 -2.34
C GLU A 185 -28.36 -7.10 -0.96
N VAL A 186 -27.41 -7.29 -0.03
CA VAL A 186 -27.73 -7.61 1.37
C VAL A 186 -27.80 -6.37 2.27
N LEU A 187 -26.99 -5.35 1.99
CA LEU A 187 -26.90 -4.14 2.81
C LEU A 187 -28.09 -3.21 2.60
N VAL A 188 -28.48 -2.96 1.34
CA VAL A 188 -29.52 -1.96 1.01
C VAL A 188 -30.87 -2.32 1.62
N PRO A 189 -31.41 -3.54 1.45
CA PRO A 189 -32.70 -3.90 2.05
C PRO A 189 -32.70 -3.79 3.58
N TYR A 190 -31.58 -4.12 4.22
CA TYR A 190 -31.46 -4.04 5.66
C TYR A 190 -31.43 -2.57 6.16
N LEU A 191 -30.55 -1.75 5.56
CA LEU A 191 -30.29 -0.38 5.99
C LEU A 191 -31.36 0.61 5.56
N GLN A 192 -32.13 0.34 4.51
CA GLN A 192 -33.30 1.15 4.16
C GLN A 192 -34.56 0.67 4.90
N GLY A 193 -34.61 -0.62 5.29
CA GLY A 193 -35.82 -1.26 5.81
C GLY A 193 -36.81 -1.58 4.69
N PRO A 194 -37.94 -2.24 5.01
CA PRO A 194 -39.16 -2.07 4.22
C PRO A 194 -39.65 -0.61 4.24
#